data_AF-A0A661NWL0-F1
#
_entry.id   AF-A0A661NWL0-F1
#
_cell.length_a   1.000
_cell.length_b   1.000
_cell.length_c   1.000
_cell.angle_alpha   90.00
_cell.angle_beta   90.00
_cell.angle_gamma   90.00
#
_symmetry.space_group_name_H-M   'P 1'
#
loop_
_entity.id
_entity.type
_entity.pdbx_description
1 polymer ?
#
loop_
_entity_poly.entity_id
_entity_poly.type
_entity_poly.pdbx_seq_one_letter_code
_entity_poly.pdbx_strand_id
1 'polypeptide(L)'
;DEQWLLSFLEQLLRDQYGPIARGAPAETETALAGKTARHVHWTAVMQRIDVLLVSQGNLFYALVAVDRSDGALNEASRGFSLLP
;
A
#
# COMPACT_ATOMS: atom_id res chain seq x y z
N ASP A 1 12.38 8.19 14.08
CA ASP A 1 11.02 8.33 14.61
C ASP A 1 10.12 7.38 13.83
N GLU A 2 9.32 6.55 14.50
CA GLU A 2 8.52 5.47 13.89
C GLU A 2 7.48 6.02 12.93
N GLN A 3 6.87 7.16 13.28
CA GLN A 3 5.90 7.85 12.42
C GLN A 3 6.52 8.38 11.12
N TRP A 4 7.74 8.91 11.19
CA TRP A 4 8.45 9.37 9.99
C TRP A 4 8.72 8.21 9.02
N LEU A 5 9.16 7.06 9.55
CA LEU A 5 9.45 5.90 8.72
C LEU A 5 8.17 5.30 8.10
N LEU A 6 7.07 5.26 8.84
CA LEU A 6 5.76 4.88 8.30
C LEU A 6 5.33 5.80 7.15
N SER A 7 5.44 7.12 7.33
CA SER A 7 5.14 8.08 6.26
C SER A 7 6.06 7.90 5.04
N PHE A 8 7.34 7.61 5.25
CA PHE A 8 8.28 7.35 4.17
C PHE A 8 7.91 6.08 3.38
N LEU A 9 7.65 4.97 4.08
CA LEU A 9 7.24 3.70 3.46
C LEU A 9 5.92 3.85 2.71
N GLU A 10 4.98 4.60 3.27
CA GLU A 10 3.72 4.92 2.62
C GLU A 10 3.94 5.67 1.30
N GLN A 11 4.76 6.73 1.32
CA GLN A 11 5.08 7.48 0.12
C GLN A 11 5.75 6.61 -0.95
N LEU A 12 6.67 5.74 -0.55
CA LEU A 12 7.34 4.80 -1.47
C LEU A 12 6.34 3.85 -2.14
N LEU A 13 5.37 3.33 -1.39
CA LEU A 13 4.31 2.49 -1.94
C LEU A 13 3.34 3.29 -2.83
N ARG A 14 3.06 4.55 -2.48
CA ARG A 14 2.27 5.45 -3.35
C ARG A 14 2.94 5.70 -4.68
N ASP A 15 4.24 5.95 -4.67
CA ASP A 15 5.00 6.19 -5.91
C ASP A 15 5.09 4.91 -6.76
N GLN A 16 5.18 3.75 -6.12
CA GLN A 16 5.27 2.46 -6.79
C GLN A 16 3.95 2.00 -7.42
N TYR A 17 2.82 2.15 -6.70
CA TYR A 17 1.51 1.64 -7.12
C TYR A 17 0.57 2.70 -7.69
N GLY A 18 0.81 3.98 -7.40
CA GLY A 18 0.02 5.11 -7.91
C GLY A 18 -0.09 5.16 -9.44
N PRO A 19 1.00 4.97 -10.20
CA PRO A 19 0.94 4.93 -11.67
C PRO A 19 0.07 3.79 -12.23
N ILE A 20 -0.03 2.68 -11.50
CA ILE A 20 -0.85 1.52 -11.88
C ILE A 20 -2.32 1.86 -11.72
N ALA A 21 -2.69 2.45 -10.58
CA ALA A 21 -4.09 2.56 -10.20
C ALA A 21 -4.85 3.75 -10.83
N ARG A 22 -4.19 4.61 -11.63
CA ARG A 22 -4.77 5.71 -12.43
C ARG A 22 -5.86 6.56 -11.73
N GLY A 23 -5.80 6.68 -10.40
CA GLY A 23 -6.80 7.35 -9.56
C GLY A 23 -6.15 8.13 -8.42
N ALA A 24 -6.94 8.96 -7.74
CA ALA A 24 -6.46 9.65 -6.54
C ALA A 24 -6.41 8.65 -5.36
N PRO A 25 -5.30 8.60 -4.59
CA PRO A 25 -5.26 7.81 -3.37
C PRO A 25 -6.23 8.41 -2.34
N ALA A 26 -7.00 7.55 -1.70
CA ALA A 26 -7.66 7.85 -0.44
C ALA A 26 -6.85 7.22 0.71
N GLU A 27 -6.74 7.94 1.80
CA GLU A 27 -6.00 7.53 2.99
C GLU A 27 -6.96 7.40 4.15
N THR A 28 -6.83 6.31 4.89
CA THR A 28 -7.57 6.10 6.13
C THR A 28 -6.61 5.58 7.19
N GLU A 29 -6.66 6.18 8.37
CA GLU A 29 -6.02 5.60 9.55
C GLU A 29 -6.95 4.55 10.15
N THR A 30 -6.42 3.35 10.42
CA THR A 30 -7.17 2.23 10.99
C THR A 30 -6.37 1.57 12.12
N ALA A 31 -6.97 0.60 12.80
CA ALA A 31 -6.30 -0.20 13.81
C ALA A 31 -6.30 -1.67 13.40
N LEU A 32 -5.10 -2.26 13.31
CA LEU A 32 -4.93 -3.70 13.10
C LEU A 32 -4.34 -4.32 14.37
N ALA A 33 -5.06 -5.26 14.98
CA ALA A 33 -4.65 -5.90 16.23
C ALA A 33 -4.24 -4.90 17.35
N GLY A 34 -4.94 -3.77 17.44
CA GLY A 34 -4.68 -2.72 18.44
C GLY A 34 -3.47 -1.81 18.13
N LYS A 35 -2.93 -1.88 16.91
CA LYS A 35 -1.86 -0.99 16.42
C LYS A 35 -2.38 -0.07 15.34
N THR A 36 -1.96 1.19 15.37
CA THR A 36 -2.20 2.14 14.28
C THR A 36 -1.64 1.56 12.99
N ALA A 37 -2.51 1.48 11.99
CA ALA A 37 -2.18 1.06 10.65
C ALA A 37 -2.63 2.15 9.68
N ARG A 38 -1.83 2.37 8.63
CA ARG A 38 -2.18 3.28 7.55
C ARG A 38 -2.69 2.48 6.38
N HIS A 39 -3.86 2.84 5.90
CA HIS A 39 -4.47 2.22 4.74
C HIS A 39 -4.55 3.26 3.64
N VAL A 40 -3.84 3.01 2.55
CA VAL A 40 -3.94 3.79 1.32
C VAL A 40 -4.62 2.92 0.28
N HIS A 41 -5.63 3.44 -0.38
CA HIS A 41 -6.27 2.71 -1.47
C HIS A 41 -6.53 3.61 -2.68
N TRP A 42 -6.46 2.98 -3.85
CA TRP A 42 -6.79 3.59 -5.12
C TRP A 42 -7.91 2.81 -5.76
N THR A 43 -8.88 3.54 -6.29
CA THR A 43 -10.01 2.96 -7.01
C THR A 43 -10.11 3.63 -8.38
N ALA A 44 -9.85 2.85 -9.44
CA ALA A 44 -10.22 3.16 -10.81
C ALA A 44 -11.35 2.23 -11.26
N VAL A 45 -12.02 2.59 -12.37
CA VAL A 45 -13.27 1.98 -12.86
C VAL A 45 -13.23 0.44 -12.93
N MET A 46 -12.07 -0.18 -13.12
CA MET A 46 -11.90 -1.64 -13.16
C MET A 46 -10.71 -2.16 -12.34
N GLN A 47 -10.11 -1.32 -11.51
CA GLN A 47 -8.89 -1.67 -10.79
C GLN A 47 -8.88 -1.03 -9.41
N ARG A 48 -8.75 -1.88 -8.40
CA ARG A 48 -8.51 -1.48 -7.01
C ARG A 48 -7.14 -1.97 -6.56
N ILE A 49 -6.42 -1.09 -5.88
CA ILE A 49 -5.20 -1.41 -5.14
C ILE A 49 -5.37 -0.90 -3.71
N ASP A 50 -5.11 -1.74 -2.73
CA ASP A 50 -5.04 -1.39 -1.33
C ASP A 50 -3.65 -1.68 -0.80
N VAL A 51 -3.12 -0.75 -0.02
CA VAL A 51 -1.86 -0.87 0.70
C VAL A 51 -2.15 -0.63 2.17
N LEU A 52 -1.89 -1.64 3.00
CA LEU A 52 -2.00 -1.56 4.44
C LEU A 52 -0.61 -1.64 5.06
N LEU A 53 -0.22 -0.62 5.81
CA LEU A 53 1.04 -0.51 6.53
C LEU A 53 0.79 -0.56 8.03
N VAL A 54 1.49 -1.43 8.74
CA VAL A 54 1.45 -1.50 10.19
C VAL A 54 2.84 -1.70 10.76
N SER A 55 3.11 -1.05 11.89
CA SER A 55 4.34 -1.24 12.66
C SER A 55 4.07 -2.10 13.90
N GLN A 56 4.95 -3.05 14.17
CA GLN A 56 4.89 -3.89 15.36
C GLN A 56 6.30 -4.17 15.89
N GLY A 57 6.66 -3.48 16.99
CA GLY A 57 7.99 -3.58 17.57
C GLY A 57 9.03 -3.02 16.59
N ASN A 58 9.96 -3.86 16.15
CA ASN A 58 11.02 -3.47 15.21
C ASN A 58 10.72 -3.91 13.77
N LEU A 59 9.48 -4.31 13.48
CA LEU A 59 9.06 -4.82 12.17
C LEU A 59 7.97 -3.93 11.57
N PHE A 60 8.03 -3.76 10.25
CA PHE A 60 6.97 -3.17 9.46
C PHE A 60 6.37 -4.25 8.56
N TYR A 61 5.05 -4.26 8.49
CA TYR A 61 4.31 -5.12 7.58
C TYR A 61 3.62 -4.24 6.55
N ALA A 62 3.78 -4.62 5.28
CA ALA A 62 3.05 -4.04 4.17
C ALA A 62 2.22 -5.15 3.51
N LEU A 63 0.92 -4.96 3.45
CA LEU A 63 0.01 -5.82 2.70
C LEU A 63 -0.50 -5.06 1.50
N VAL A 64 -0.28 -5.61 0.31
CA VAL A 64 -0.80 -5.06 -0.95
C VAL A 64 -1.86 -6.00 -1.49
N ALA A 65 -3.07 -5.51 -1.67
CA ALA A 65 -4.16 -6.23 -2.30
C ALA A 65 -4.51 -5.57 -3.63
N VAL A 66 -4.75 -6.38 -4.66
CA VAL A 66 -5.17 -5.93 -5.98
C VAL A 66 -6.33 -6.78 -6.50
N ASP A 67 -7.13 -6.24 -7.41
CA ASP A 67 -8.19 -7.00 -8.07
C ASP A 67 -7.64 -8.25 -8.77
N ARG A 68 -8.44 -9.33 -8.80
CA ARG A 68 -8.10 -10.63 -9.40
C ARG A 68 -8.08 -10.63 -10.95
N SER A 69 -7.76 -9.51 -11.57
CA SER A 69 -7.52 -9.48 -13.02
C SER A 69 -6.05 -9.84 -13.31
N ASP A 70 -5.80 -10.63 -14.35
CA ASP A 70 -4.44 -11.05 -14.73
C ASP A 70 -3.52 -9.85 -15.01
N GLY A 71 -4.08 -8.73 -15.47
CA GLY A 71 -3.35 -7.47 -15.65
C GLY A 71 -2.89 -6.85 -14.32
N ALA A 72 -3.81 -6.70 -13.36
CA ALA A 72 -3.50 -6.08 -12.07
C ALA A 72 -2.51 -6.93 -11.25
N LEU A 73 -2.60 -8.26 -11.31
CA LEU A 73 -1.69 -9.15 -10.59
C LEU A 73 -0.24 -9.06 -11.14
N ASN A 74 -0.09 -9.03 -12.46
CA ASN A 74 1.22 -8.91 -13.13
C ASN A 74 1.85 -7.54 -12.89
N GLU A 75 1.06 -6.47 -12.84
CA GLU A 75 1.57 -5.12 -12.54
C GLU A 75 1.95 -4.98 -11.06
N ALA A 76 1.15 -5.53 -10.14
CA ALA A 76 1.43 -5.49 -8.70
C ALA A 76 2.70 -6.26 -8.32
N SER A 77 2.92 -7.44 -8.91
CA SER A 77 4.11 -8.27 -8.65
C SER A 77 5.42 -7.61 -9.07
N ARG A 78 5.42 -6.78 -10.12
CA ARG A 78 6.59 -5.95 -10.49
C ARG A 78 6.90 -4.89 -9.44
N GLY A 79 5.88 -4.33 -8.79
CA GLY A 79 6.04 -3.35 -7.71
C GLY A 79 6.72 -3.91 -6.46
N PHE A 80 6.46 -5.17 -6.12
CA PHE A 80 7.11 -5.84 -4.98
C PHE A 80 8.62 -6.06 -5.15
N SER A 81 9.12 -6.07 -6.39
CA SER A 81 10.51 -6.39 -6.70
C SER A 81 11.50 -5.26 -6.34
N LEU A 82 11.01 -4.10 -5.91
CA LEU A 82 11.78 -2.86 -5.71
C LEU A 82 11.90 -2.43 -4.24
N LEU A 83 11.36 -3.20 -3.29
CA LEU A 83 11.69 -3.01 -1.88
C LEU A 83 13.10 -3.58 -1.64
N PRO A 84 14.08 -2.77 -1.19
CA PRO A 84 15.47 -3.20 -1.03
C PRO A 84 15.65 -4.30 0.03
#